data_AF-A0A2V4UPL2-F1
#
_entry.id   AF-A0A2V4UPL2-F1
#
_cell.length_a   1.000
_cell.length_b   1.000
_cell.length_c   1.000
_cell.angle_alpha   90.00
_cell.angle_beta   90.00
_cell.angle_gamma   90.00
#
_symmetry.space_group_name_H-M   'P 1'
#
loop_
_entity.id
_entity.type
_entity.pdbx_description
1 polymer ?
#
loop_
_entity_poly.entity_id
_entity_poly.type
_entity_poly.pdbx_seq_one_letter_code
_entity_poly.pdbx_strand_id
1 'polypeptide(L)'
;MYLFTQENKKIHINKSHIFNILKIIFVLSTTSLLGCFQDYPTHSPPIEGSIDISKNSKGDLCFMPIFSSAVVMENPIIFNYIKMEELAILDPNAEISDHVKIQIKPKNKNYFSLRDGQKICLNSNNPNLEQITYSKLDRQLLIVSIGGLDDKEDHFISFQKEFNYPYTPE
;
A
#
# COMPACT_ATOMS: atom_id res chain seq x y z
N MET A 1 59.67 64.11 3.06
CA MET A 1 59.91 62.78 3.67
C MET A 1 58.98 62.67 4.87
N TYR A 2 57.79 62.07 4.68
CA TYR A 2 56.81 61.92 5.76
C TYR A 2 57.00 60.56 6.44
N LEU A 3 57.17 60.60 7.76
CA LEU A 3 57.23 59.47 8.67
C LEU A 3 55.82 58.91 8.91
N PHE A 4 55.75 57.58 8.98
CA PHE A 4 54.59 56.81 9.42
C PHE A 4 54.26 57.07 10.90
N THR A 5 52.97 57.07 11.22
CA THR A 5 52.48 56.56 12.51
C THR A 5 51.17 55.79 12.30
N GLN A 6 51.24 54.47 12.41
CA GLN A 6 50.15 53.57 12.86
C GLN A 6 49.95 53.81 14.38
N GLU A 7 48.88 53.47 15.10
CA GLU A 7 47.59 52.83 14.89
C GLU A 7 46.79 53.09 16.18
N ASN A 8 45.46 53.11 16.11
CA ASN A 8 44.59 52.43 17.09
C ASN A 8 43.13 52.67 16.71
N LYS A 9 42.56 51.77 15.91
CA LYS A 9 41.11 51.79 15.63
C LYS A 9 40.40 50.91 16.66
N LYS A 10 39.76 51.57 17.64
CA LYS A 10 38.72 50.96 18.47
C LYS A 10 37.61 50.41 17.55
N ILE A 11 37.40 49.10 17.58
CA ILE A 11 36.27 48.46 16.92
C ILE A 11 35.01 48.80 17.73
N HIS A 12 34.29 49.82 17.28
CA HIS A 12 32.96 50.13 17.79
C HIS A 12 31.98 49.14 17.17
N ILE A 13 31.69 48.06 17.89
CA ILE A 13 30.63 47.12 17.50
C ILE A 13 29.30 47.82 17.74
N ASN A 14 28.64 48.18 16.65
CA ASN A 14 27.38 48.91 16.65
C ASN A 14 26.26 48.02 17.24
N LYS A 15 25.61 48.47 18.33
CA LYS A 15 24.53 47.74 19.04
C LYS A 15 23.41 47.24 18.10
N SER A 16 23.18 47.96 16.99
CA SER A 16 22.19 47.60 15.96
C SER A 16 22.52 46.28 15.23
N HIS A 17 23.80 45.99 15.00
CA HIS A 17 24.22 44.73 14.37
C HIS A 17 23.99 43.52 15.29
N ILE A 18 24.25 43.67 16.59
CA ILE A 18 24.02 42.59 17.57
C ILE A 18 22.53 42.25 17.67
N PHE A 19 21.66 43.27 17.65
CA PHE A 19 20.20 43.09 17.72
C PHE A 19 19.63 42.38 16.49
N ASN A 20 20.18 42.64 15.30
CA ASN A 20 19.75 41.98 14.07
C ASN A 20 20.26 40.54 13.96
N ILE A 21 21.46 40.25 14.46
CA ILE A 21 22.00 38.88 14.51
C ILE A 21 21.18 38.01 15.48
N LEU A 22 20.80 38.55 16.65
CA LEU A 22 19.94 37.85 17.62
C LEU A 22 18.55 37.52 17.05
N LYS A 23 17.95 38.42 16.25
CA LYS A 23 16.66 38.17 15.59
C LYS A 23 16.75 37.04 14.56
N ILE A 24 17.84 36.97 13.78
CA ILE A 24 18.04 35.91 12.78
C ILE A 24 18.20 34.55 13.45
N ILE A 25 18.95 34.47 14.55
CA ILE A 25 19.14 33.22 15.32
C ILE A 25 17.80 32.76 15.92
N PHE A 26 16.97 33.67 16.42
CA PHE A 26 15.66 33.31 17.00
C PHE A 26 14.69 32.75 15.94
N VAL A 27 14.67 33.32 14.72
CA VAL A 27 13.84 32.81 13.61
C VAL A 27 14.31 31.43 13.12
N LEU A 28 15.63 31.19 13.09
CA LEU A 28 16.21 29.88 12.74
C LEU A 28 15.96 28.80 13.81
N SER A 29 15.74 29.19 15.06
CA SER A 29 15.46 28.27 16.17
C SER A 29 14.00 27.79 16.19
N THR A 30 13.06 28.59 15.67
CA THR A 30 11.64 28.26 15.67
C THR A 30 11.21 27.38 14.50
N THR A 31 11.98 27.35 13.40
CA THR A 31 11.70 26.45 12.25
C THR A 31 12.26 25.04 12.44
N SER A 32 13.15 24.83 13.41
CA SER A 32 13.75 23.52 13.69
C SER A 32 12.94 22.67 14.67
N LEU A 33 11.97 23.25 15.40
CA LEU A 33 11.06 22.51 16.29
C LEU A 33 9.73 22.10 15.63
N LEU A 34 9.34 22.74 14.53
CA LEU A 34 8.14 22.38 13.77
C LEU A 34 8.37 21.25 12.75
N GLY A 35 9.62 20.84 12.54
CA GLY A 35 9.98 19.75 11.61
C GLY A 35 10.00 18.34 12.22
N CYS A 36 9.72 18.20 13.53
CA CYS A 36 9.76 16.90 14.23
C CYS A 36 8.41 16.49 14.82
N PHE A 37 7.30 16.98 14.25
CA PHE A 37 5.99 16.41 14.54
C PHE A 37 5.46 15.72 13.29
N GLN A 38 5.26 14.41 13.48
CA GLN A 38 4.69 13.42 12.58
C GLN A 38 5.69 12.83 11.58
N ASP A 39 6.43 11.83 12.07
CA ASP A 39 6.53 10.55 11.38
C ASP A 39 5.11 10.10 10.95
N TYR A 40 4.58 10.67 9.87
CA TYR A 40 3.53 10.00 9.12
C TYR A 40 4.23 8.82 8.45
N PRO A 41 3.94 7.56 8.82
CA PRO A 41 4.35 6.47 7.95
C PRO A 41 3.67 6.75 6.61
N THR A 42 4.46 7.16 5.63
CA THR A 42 3.94 7.54 4.30
C THR A 42 3.29 6.33 3.62
N HIS A 43 3.50 5.13 4.18
CA HIS A 43 2.86 3.88 3.80
C HIS A 43 2.57 3.08 5.08
N SER A 44 1.30 2.95 5.47
CA SER A 44 0.91 1.90 6.41
C SER A 44 1.29 0.55 5.79
N PRO A 45 1.98 -0.36 6.51
CA PRO A 45 2.29 -1.68 5.97
C PRO A 45 0.97 -2.41 5.64
N PRO A 46 0.94 -3.18 4.54
CA PRO A 46 -0.27 -3.87 4.13
C PRO A 46 -0.72 -4.88 5.20
N ILE A 47 -2.03 -5.10 5.29
CA ILE A 47 -2.57 -6.25 6.02
C ILE A 47 -2.30 -7.50 5.19
N GLU A 48 -1.49 -8.40 5.73
CA GLU A 48 -1.25 -9.71 5.15
C GLU A 48 -2.29 -10.72 5.64
N GLY A 49 -2.53 -11.77 4.86
CA GLY A 49 -3.48 -12.83 5.19
C GLY A 49 -3.58 -13.85 4.06
N SER A 50 -4.44 -14.85 4.25
CA SER A 50 -4.58 -16.00 3.35
C SER A 50 -5.88 -16.01 2.57
N ILE A 51 -5.94 -16.89 1.57
CA ILE A 51 -7.10 -17.12 0.72
C ILE A 51 -7.47 -18.62 0.79
N ASP A 52 -8.75 -18.93 0.91
CA ASP A 52 -9.27 -20.26 0.65
C ASP A 52 -9.64 -20.38 -0.84
N ILE A 53 -9.26 -21.51 -1.44
CA ILE A 53 -9.48 -21.79 -2.86
C ILE A 53 -10.39 -23.00 -2.97
N SER A 54 -11.48 -22.84 -3.69
CA SER A 54 -12.48 -23.90 -3.88
C SER A 54 -12.99 -23.89 -5.32
N LYS A 55 -13.87 -24.84 -5.65
CA LYS A 55 -14.59 -24.85 -6.93
C LYS A 55 -16.10 -24.71 -6.69
N ASN A 56 -16.79 -23.98 -7.55
CA ASN A 56 -18.25 -23.98 -7.55
C ASN A 56 -18.81 -25.28 -8.17
N SER A 57 -20.14 -25.41 -8.22
CA SER A 57 -20.83 -26.57 -8.82
C SER A 57 -20.59 -26.74 -10.33
N LYS A 58 -20.07 -25.72 -11.01
CA LYS A 58 -19.69 -25.75 -12.44
C LYS A 58 -18.20 -26.07 -12.64
N GLY A 59 -17.43 -26.19 -11.56
CA GLY A 59 -15.99 -26.42 -11.59
C GLY A 59 -15.13 -25.15 -11.72
N ASP A 60 -15.73 -23.96 -11.73
CA ASP A 60 -14.96 -22.70 -11.77
C ASP A 60 -14.24 -22.48 -10.43
N LEU A 61 -13.02 -21.93 -10.49
CA LEU A 61 -12.27 -21.54 -9.29
C LEU A 61 -12.97 -20.40 -8.56
N CYS A 62 -13.01 -20.51 -7.23
CA CYS A 62 -13.56 -19.53 -6.32
C CYS A 62 -12.56 -19.21 -5.22
N PHE A 63 -12.42 -17.94 -4.91
CA PHE A 63 -11.45 -17.41 -3.97
C PHE A 63 -12.18 -16.71 -2.82
N MET A 64 -11.84 -17.08 -1.59
CA MET A 64 -12.42 -16.53 -0.38
C MET A 64 -11.30 -16.03 0.53
N PRO A 65 -11.22 -14.72 0.83
CA PRO A 65 -10.22 -14.25 1.77
C PRO A 65 -10.52 -14.72 3.20
N ILE A 66 -9.49 -15.10 3.96
CA ILE A 66 -9.60 -15.63 5.33
C ILE A 66 -9.27 -14.52 6.33
N PHE A 67 -10.30 -13.85 6.83
CA PHE A 67 -10.13 -12.62 7.62
C PHE A 67 -9.46 -12.89 8.98
N SER A 68 -9.65 -14.08 9.56
CA SER A 68 -9.02 -14.46 10.82
C SER A 68 -7.49 -14.59 10.74
N SER A 69 -6.92 -14.60 9.53
CA SER A 69 -5.47 -14.62 9.29
C SER A 69 -4.86 -13.23 9.08
N ALA A 70 -5.68 -12.18 9.14
CA ALA A 70 -5.29 -10.80 8.84
C ALA A 70 -4.36 -10.22 9.92
N VAL A 71 -3.15 -9.82 9.53
CA VAL A 71 -2.14 -9.25 10.43
C VAL A 71 -1.47 -8.01 9.86
N VAL A 72 -1.12 -7.05 10.72
CA VAL A 72 -0.28 -5.87 10.41
C VAL A 72 0.82 -5.78 11.43
N MET A 73 2.08 -5.74 10.99
CA MET A 73 3.24 -5.73 11.88
C MET A 73 3.11 -6.79 12.99
N GLU A 74 2.72 -8.02 12.61
CA GLU A 74 2.51 -9.16 13.50
C GLU A 74 1.32 -9.04 14.48
N ASN A 75 0.55 -7.94 14.43
CA ASN A 75 -0.65 -7.77 15.25
C ASN A 75 -1.91 -8.17 14.47
N PRO A 76 -2.81 -8.98 15.06
CA PRO A 76 -4.06 -9.36 14.42
C PRO A 76 -4.97 -8.14 14.26
N ILE A 77 -5.65 -8.06 13.11
CA ILE A 77 -6.65 -7.03 12.83
C ILE A 77 -8.01 -7.68 12.60
N ILE A 78 -9.06 -6.98 13.04
CA ILE A 78 -10.45 -7.35 12.78
C ILE A 78 -11.11 -6.25 11.95
N PHE A 79 -11.67 -6.64 10.81
CA PHE A 79 -12.54 -5.82 9.96
C PHE A 79 -13.69 -6.66 9.44
N ASN A 80 -14.78 -6.01 9.03
CA ASN A 80 -16.02 -6.68 8.64
C ASN A 80 -16.10 -6.99 7.14
N TYR A 81 -15.40 -6.21 6.32
CA TYR A 81 -15.33 -6.37 4.87
C TYR A 81 -14.05 -5.72 4.35
N ILE A 82 -13.67 -6.11 3.14
CA ILE A 82 -12.59 -5.48 2.36
C ILE A 82 -13.25 -4.62 1.30
N LYS A 83 -12.76 -3.41 1.10
CA LYS A 83 -13.03 -2.59 -0.08
C LYS A 83 -12.10 -3.07 -1.19
N MET A 84 -12.48 -4.16 -1.84
CA MET A 84 -11.65 -4.80 -2.87
C MET A 84 -11.55 -3.90 -4.10
N GLU A 85 -10.33 -3.56 -4.48
CA GLU A 85 -9.99 -2.90 -5.75
C GLU A 85 -9.85 -3.93 -6.86
N GLU A 86 -9.17 -5.04 -6.56
CA GLU A 86 -8.91 -6.09 -7.53
C GLU A 86 -8.72 -7.47 -6.91
N LEU A 87 -9.04 -8.48 -7.71
CA LEU A 87 -8.52 -9.82 -7.59
C LEU A 87 -7.72 -10.12 -8.87
N ALA A 88 -6.48 -10.58 -8.72
CA ALA A 88 -5.62 -10.93 -9.84
C ALA A 88 -5.12 -12.38 -9.69
N ILE A 89 -5.07 -13.10 -10.81
CA ILE A 89 -4.36 -14.38 -10.93
C ILE A 89 -3.08 -14.11 -11.72
N LEU A 90 -1.96 -14.41 -11.09
CA LEU A 90 -0.63 -14.08 -11.53
C LEU A 90 0.17 -15.36 -11.84
N ASP A 91 1.03 -15.26 -12.85
CA ASP A 91 2.04 -16.26 -13.16
C ASP A 91 3.42 -15.76 -12.69
N PRO A 92 3.94 -16.28 -11.57
CA PRO A 92 5.22 -15.82 -11.02
C PRO A 92 6.42 -16.08 -11.93
N ASN A 93 6.26 -16.94 -12.96
CA ASN A 93 7.35 -17.29 -13.88
C ASN A 93 7.26 -16.57 -15.22
N ALA A 94 6.19 -15.80 -15.48
CA ALA A 94 6.03 -15.05 -16.72
C ALA A 94 6.87 -13.77 -16.72
N GLU A 95 7.20 -13.29 -17.92
CA GLU A 95 7.74 -11.94 -18.09
C GLU A 95 6.74 -10.90 -17.56
N ILE A 96 7.24 -9.72 -17.17
CA ILE A 96 6.46 -8.66 -16.51
C ILE A 96 5.17 -8.33 -17.27
N SER A 97 5.21 -8.31 -18.61
CA SER A 97 4.05 -8.01 -19.46
C SER A 97 2.94 -9.05 -19.40
N ASP A 98 3.27 -10.31 -19.10
CA ASP A 98 2.35 -11.45 -19.13
C ASP A 98 2.08 -12.04 -17.73
N HIS A 99 2.53 -11.33 -16.70
CA HIS A 99 2.43 -11.73 -15.31
C HIS A 99 0.97 -11.86 -14.86
N VAL A 100 0.09 -10.95 -15.30
CA VAL A 100 -1.35 -11.01 -14.99
C VAL A 100 -2.07 -11.89 -16.01
N LYS A 101 -2.62 -13.02 -15.56
CA LYS A 101 -3.41 -13.93 -16.41
C LYS A 101 -4.88 -13.54 -16.46
N ILE A 102 -5.46 -13.29 -15.29
CA ILE A 102 -6.87 -12.92 -15.12
C ILE A 102 -6.95 -11.80 -14.08
N GLN A 103 -7.79 -10.80 -14.33
CA GLN A 103 -8.12 -9.76 -13.37
C GLN A 103 -9.64 -9.69 -13.20
N ILE A 104 -10.10 -9.54 -11.95
CA ILE A 104 -11.49 -9.25 -11.60
C ILE A 104 -11.51 -7.94 -10.82
N LYS A 105 -12.29 -6.97 -11.31
CA LYS A 105 -12.38 -5.64 -10.70
C LYS A 105 -13.83 -5.13 -10.64
N PRO A 106 -14.14 -4.13 -9.79
CA PRO A 106 -15.44 -3.48 -9.77
C PRO A 106 -15.74 -2.78 -11.10
N LYS A 107 -16.98 -2.89 -11.60
CA LYS A 107 -17.41 -2.26 -12.88
C LYS A 107 -17.61 -0.75 -12.81
N ASN A 108 -18.37 -0.31 -11.81
CA ASN A 108 -18.97 1.03 -11.77
C ASN A 108 -18.60 1.81 -10.49
N LYS A 109 -17.67 1.29 -9.69
CA LYS A 109 -17.22 1.87 -8.42
C LYS A 109 -15.71 1.70 -8.31
N ASN A 110 -15.08 2.48 -7.44
CA ASN A 110 -13.66 2.28 -7.13
C ASN A 110 -13.43 0.97 -6.37
N TYR A 111 -14.42 0.50 -5.61
CA TYR A 111 -14.31 -0.67 -4.74
C TYR A 111 -15.54 -1.58 -4.80
N PHE A 112 -15.33 -2.87 -4.57
CA PHE A 112 -16.36 -3.87 -4.28
C PHE A 112 -16.25 -4.31 -2.82
N SER A 113 -17.33 -4.17 -2.05
CA SER A 113 -17.35 -4.62 -0.65
C SER A 113 -17.42 -6.14 -0.59
N LEU A 114 -16.27 -6.76 -0.31
CA LEU A 114 -16.13 -8.21 -0.14
C LEU A 114 -16.22 -8.55 1.34
N ARG A 115 -17.30 -9.22 1.75
CA ARG A 115 -17.54 -9.57 3.16
C ARG A 115 -16.86 -10.88 3.54
N ASP A 116 -16.69 -11.10 4.83
CA ASP A 116 -16.23 -12.39 5.35
C ASP A 116 -17.13 -13.55 4.86
N GLY A 117 -16.50 -14.67 4.52
CA GLY A 117 -17.16 -15.85 3.93
C GLY A 117 -17.62 -15.68 2.47
N GLN A 118 -17.49 -14.51 1.86
CA GLN A 118 -17.94 -14.27 0.49
C GLN A 118 -16.89 -14.74 -0.53
N LYS A 119 -17.34 -15.51 -1.52
CA LYS A 119 -16.49 -16.05 -2.59
C LYS A 119 -16.58 -15.21 -3.86
N ILE A 120 -15.44 -14.98 -4.50
CA ILE A 120 -15.37 -14.48 -5.88
C ILE A 120 -14.98 -15.64 -6.77
N CYS A 121 -15.86 -16.01 -7.69
CA CYS A 121 -15.63 -17.10 -8.63
C CYS A 121 -15.30 -16.56 -10.02
N LEU A 122 -14.39 -17.24 -10.70
CA LEU A 122 -14.18 -17.07 -12.13
C LEU A 122 -15.47 -17.34 -12.89
N ASN A 123 -15.66 -16.64 -14.01
CA ASN A 123 -16.82 -16.76 -14.90
C ASN A 123 -18.16 -16.53 -14.18
N SER A 124 -18.15 -15.81 -13.06
CA SER A 124 -19.38 -15.46 -12.34
C SER A 124 -20.11 -14.30 -13.02
N ASN A 125 -21.44 -14.38 -13.06
CA ASN A 125 -22.29 -13.33 -13.63
C ASN A 125 -22.57 -12.20 -12.63
N ASN A 126 -21.60 -11.83 -11.78
CA ASN A 126 -21.80 -10.75 -10.81
C ASN A 126 -21.94 -9.41 -11.55
N PRO A 127 -23.08 -8.69 -11.45
CA PRO A 127 -23.29 -7.46 -12.20
C PRO A 127 -22.38 -6.31 -11.77
N ASN A 128 -21.77 -6.41 -10.58
CA ASN A 128 -20.90 -5.38 -10.01
C ASN A 128 -19.42 -5.64 -10.28
N LEU A 129 -19.05 -6.81 -10.79
CA LEU A 129 -17.68 -7.18 -11.10
C LEU A 129 -17.53 -7.43 -12.60
N GLU A 130 -16.33 -7.16 -13.11
CA GLU A 130 -15.89 -7.47 -14.46
C GLU A 130 -14.67 -8.36 -14.37
N GLN A 131 -14.66 -9.43 -15.17
CA GLN A 131 -13.49 -10.27 -15.36
C GLN A 131 -12.85 -9.95 -16.71
N ILE A 132 -11.55 -9.72 -16.69
CA ILE A 132 -10.70 -9.55 -17.87
C ILE A 132 -9.73 -10.73 -17.90
N THR A 133 -9.72 -11.45 -19.01
CA THR A 133 -8.79 -12.57 -19.24
C THR A 133 -7.74 -12.12 -20.24
N TYR A 134 -6.49 -12.02 -19.80
CA TYR A 134 -5.35 -11.66 -20.66
C TYR A 134 -4.78 -12.89 -21.36
N SER A 135 -4.70 -14.01 -20.64
CA SER A 135 -4.27 -15.29 -21.21
C SER A 135 -4.91 -16.46 -20.46
N LYS A 136 -4.89 -17.64 -21.09
CA LYS A 136 -5.44 -18.87 -20.51
C LYS A 136 -4.61 -19.33 -19.31
N LEU A 137 -5.27 -20.03 -18.39
CA LEU A 137 -4.60 -20.74 -17.31
C LEU A 137 -4.05 -22.07 -17.86
N ASP A 138 -2.73 -22.22 -17.82
CA ASP A 138 -2.02 -23.43 -18.22
C ASP A 138 -1.54 -24.23 -16.99
N ARG A 139 -0.98 -25.42 -17.20
CA ARG A 139 -0.54 -26.29 -16.09
C ARG A 139 0.73 -25.72 -15.44
N GLN A 140 0.57 -24.93 -14.39
CA GLN A 140 1.67 -24.23 -13.73
C GLN A 140 1.30 -23.79 -12.31
N LEU A 141 2.30 -23.36 -11.55
CA LEU A 141 2.13 -22.63 -10.30
C LEU A 141 1.58 -21.23 -10.60
N LEU A 142 0.58 -20.80 -9.85
CA LEU A 142 -0.05 -19.49 -9.94
C LEU A 142 -0.16 -18.86 -8.56
N ILE A 143 -0.29 -17.54 -8.52
CA ILE A 143 -0.62 -16.78 -7.31
C ILE A 143 -1.98 -16.13 -7.53
N VAL A 144 -2.90 -16.30 -6.58
CA VAL A 144 -4.07 -15.42 -6.49
C VAL A 144 -3.77 -14.30 -5.49
N SER A 145 -4.07 -13.08 -5.87
CA SER A 145 -3.98 -11.89 -5.03
C SER A 145 -5.35 -11.22 -4.94
N ILE A 146 -5.77 -10.83 -3.74
CA ILE A 146 -6.95 -10.00 -3.48
C ILE A 146 -6.46 -8.74 -2.76
N GLY A 147 -6.66 -7.58 -3.38
CA GLY A 147 -6.15 -6.29 -2.92
C GLY A 147 -7.22 -5.22 -2.76
N GLY A 148 -6.98 -4.26 -1.87
CA GLY A 148 -7.83 -3.09 -1.67
C GLY A 148 -7.62 -2.41 -0.32
N LEU A 149 -8.67 -1.87 0.27
CA LEU A 149 -8.62 -1.21 1.59
C LEU A 149 -9.41 -1.97 2.65
N ASP A 150 -9.07 -1.79 3.92
CA ASP A 150 -9.90 -2.22 5.04
C ASP A 150 -11.23 -1.44 5.12
N ASP A 151 -12.13 -1.86 6.00
CA ASP A 151 -13.45 -1.22 6.13
C ASP A 151 -13.36 0.23 6.62
N LYS A 152 -12.29 0.55 7.34
CA LYS A 152 -11.97 1.89 7.89
C LYS A 152 -11.19 2.80 6.95
N GLU A 153 -10.61 2.26 5.86
CA GLU A 153 -9.70 2.97 4.94
C GLU A 153 -8.37 3.40 5.58
N ASP A 154 -7.96 2.75 6.67
CA ASP A 154 -6.72 3.05 7.40
C ASP A 154 -5.52 2.30 6.79
N HIS A 155 -5.77 1.12 6.21
CA HIS A 155 -4.71 0.23 5.72
C HIS A 155 -5.06 -0.37 4.35
N PHE A 156 -4.02 -0.55 3.53
CA PHE A 156 -4.12 -1.39 2.35
C PHE A 156 -4.12 -2.87 2.75
N ILE A 157 -4.94 -3.69 2.11
CA ILE A 157 -5.03 -5.12 2.32
C ILE A 157 -4.43 -5.82 1.11
N SER A 158 -3.55 -6.80 1.33
CA SER A 158 -3.06 -7.69 0.28
C SER A 158 -3.06 -9.12 0.78
N PHE A 159 -4.04 -9.90 0.32
CA PHE A 159 -4.11 -11.32 0.60
C PHE A 159 -3.61 -12.09 -0.61
N GLN A 160 -2.71 -13.03 -0.38
CA GLN A 160 -2.08 -13.80 -1.45
C GLN A 160 -2.03 -15.27 -1.12
N LYS A 161 -2.15 -16.11 -2.15
CA LYS A 161 -1.94 -17.54 -2.02
C LYS A 161 -1.44 -18.16 -3.32
N GLU A 162 -0.42 -18.98 -3.18
CA GLU A 162 0.07 -19.87 -4.22
C GLU A 162 -0.82 -21.10 -4.39
N PHE A 163 -1.03 -21.52 -5.63
CA PHE A 163 -1.72 -22.77 -5.96
C PHE A 163 -1.28 -23.33 -7.31
N ASN A 164 -1.31 -24.66 -7.44
CA ASN A 164 -1.08 -25.32 -8.73
C ASN A 164 -2.38 -25.35 -9.55
N TYR A 165 -2.28 -25.07 -10.85
CA TYR A 165 -3.38 -25.27 -11.80
C TYR A 165 -3.12 -26.51 -12.68
N PRO A 166 -4.14 -27.38 -12.93
CA PRO A 166 -5.50 -27.32 -12.41
C PRO A 166 -5.55 -27.55 -10.91
N TYR A 167 -6.36 -26.77 -10.20
CA TYR A 167 -6.47 -26.89 -8.75
C TYR A 167 -7.14 -28.20 -8.34
N THR A 168 -6.53 -28.90 -7.39
CA THR A 168 -7.12 -30.04 -6.67
C THR A 168 -7.15 -29.68 -5.19
N PRO A 169 -8.33 -29.69 -4.54
CA PRO A 169 -8.40 -29.51 -3.09
C PRO A 169 -7.55 -30.58 -2.41
N GLU A 170 -6.78 -30.19 -1.40
CA GLU A 170 -6.06 -31.11 -0.50
C GLU A 170 -7.01 -31.79 0.48
#